data_AF-A0A8U0P2S6-F1
#
_entry.id   AF-A0A8U0P2S6-F1
#
_cell.length_a   1.000
_cell.length_b   1.000
_cell.length_c   1.000
_cell.angle_alpha   90.00
_cell.angle_beta   90.00
_cell.angle_gamma   90.00
#
_symmetry.space_group_name_H-M   'P 1'
#
loop_
_entity.id
_entity.type
_entity.pdbx_description
1 polymer ?
#
loop_
_entity_poly.entity_id
_entity_poly.type
_entity_poly.pdbx_seq_one_letter_code
_entity_poly.pdbx_strand_id
1 'polypeptide(L)'
;MGKDPRKPRGKMSSYAYFVQTCRAEHKKKHPEASVNFAEFSKKCSERWKPMSPKEKGKFEDMAKQDKVRYEREMKNYIPPNGQKKKRFKDPNAPKRPPSAFFIFCADFRAKIKSEHPGLSIGDTAKKLGVMWNSSAAEEKKPYEKKAATLKEKYDKDIASYRTNGRVDTASSAAADDDDEEEDDEEEDDDDEDDDE
;
A
#
# COMPACT_ATOMS: atom_id res chain seq x y z
N MET A 1 -10.53 -11.51 13.99
CA MET A 1 -10.38 -10.18 13.36
C MET A 1 -11.62 -9.88 12.51
N GLY A 2 -12.53 -9.07 13.04
CA GLY A 2 -13.70 -8.60 12.28
C GLY A 2 -13.28 -7.68 11.15
N LYS A 3 -13.96 -7.76 10.01
CA LYS A 3 -13.75 -6.80 8.91
C LYS A 3 -14.21 -5.42 9.42
N ASP A 4 -13.41 -4.39 9.15
CA ASP A 4 -13.74 -3.02 9.53
C ASP A 4 -15.13 -2.64 8.99
N PRO A 5 -16.09 -2.26 9.85
CA PRO A 5 -17.43 -1.85 9.44
C PRO A 5 -17.45 -0.64 8.49
N ARG A 6 -16.43 0.22 8.53
CA ARG A 6 -16.31 1.39 7.64
C ARG A 6 -15.75 1.05 6.28
N LYS A 7 -15.17 -0.14 6.11
CA LYS A 7 -14.59 -0.57 4.83
C LYS A 7 -15.71 -0.79 3.80
N PRO A 8 -15.64 -0.10 2.64
CA PRO A 8 -16.56 -0.31 1.54
C PRO A 8 -16.71 -1.79 1.19
N ARG A 9 -17.96 -2.22 1.02
CA ARG A 9 -18.25 -3.62 0.71
C ARG A 9 -17.76 -3.93 -0.70
N GLY A 10 -17.04 -5.04 -0.85
CA GLY A 10 -16.38 -5.43 -2.10
C GLY A 10 -17.29 -5.47 -3.33
N LYS A 11 -16.67 -5.35 -4.51
CA LYS A 11 -17.37 -5.38 -5.80
C LYS A 11 -18.11 -6.71 -6.00
N MET A 12 -19.37 -6.68 -6.41
CA MET A 12 -20.15 -7.85 -6.80
C MET A 12 -20.04 -8.09 -8.31
N SER A 13 -19.87 -9.35 -8.69
CA SER A 13 -19.86 -9.77 -10.09
C SER A 13 -21.27 -9.87 -10.67
N SER A 14 -21.38 -9.93 -12.00
CA SER A 14 -22.66 -10.13 -12.70
C SER A 14 -23.38 -11.39 -12.22
N TYR A 15 -22.63 -12.49 -12.04
CA TYR A 15 -23.17 -13.71 -11.45
C TYR A 15 -23.64 -13.53 -9.99
N ALA A 16 -22.93 -12.74 -9.17
CA ALA A 16 -23.34 -12.49 -7.79
C ALA A 16 -24.69 -11.74 -7.72
N TYR A 17 -24.89 -10.75 -8.60
CA TYR A 17 -26.18 -10.07 -8.75
C TYR A 17 -27.28 -11.02 -9.22
N PHE A 18 -26.98 -11.90 -10.18
CA PHE A 18 -27.92 -12.92 -10.63
C PHE A 18 -28.35 -13.84 -9.50
N VAL A 19 -27.41 -14.40 -8.75
CA VAL A 19 -27.67 -15.24 -7.57
C VAL A 19 -28.54 -14.49 -6.55
N GLN A 20 -28.28 -13.20 -6.32
CA GLN A 20 -29.08 -12.37 -5.42
C GLN A 20 -30.52 -12.18 -5.92
N THR A 21 -30.72 -11.93 -7.21
CA THR A 21 -32.08 -11.85 -7.80
C THR A 21 -32.82 -13.17 -7.70
N CYS A 22 -32.17 -14.30 -7.99
CA CYS A 22 -32.78 -15.62 -7.82
C CYS A 22 -33.14 -15.91 -6.35
N ARG A 23 -32.34 -15.44 -5.38
CA ARG A 23 -32.67 -15.59 -3.94
C ARG A 23 -33.88 -14.76 -3.57
N ALA A 24 -33.95 -13.52 -4.06
CA ALA A 24 -35.07 -12.63 -3.81
C ALA A 24 -36.38 -13.19 -4.41
N GLU A 25 -36.32 -13.70 -5.64
CA GLU A 25 -37.45 -14.37 -6.28
C GLU A 25 -37.90 -15.61 -5.51
N HIS A 26 -36.96 -16.45 -5.07
CA HIS A 26 -37.28 -17.64 -4.30
C HIS A 26 -37.89 -17.29 -2.94
N LYS A 27 -37.36 -16.29 -2.24
CA LYS A 27 -37.93 -15.80 -0.97
C LYS A 27 -39.33 -15.21 -1.16
N LYS A 28 -39.61 -14.58 -2.31
CA LYS A 28 -40.95 -14.07 -2.63
C LYS A 28 -41.95 -15.18 -2.92
N LYS A 29 -41.53 -16.24 -3.62
CA LYS A 29 -42.39 -17.39 -3.97
C LYS A 29 -42.56 -18.39 -2.84
N HIS A 30 -41.54 -18.50 -1.98
CA HIS A 30 -41.52 -19.41 -0.84
C HIS A 30 -41.00 -18.68 0.40
N PRO A 31 -41.80 -17.78 1.00
CA PRO A 31 -41.39 -16.98 2.15
C PRO A 31 -41.09 -17.80 3.40
N GLU A 32 -41.72 -18.98 3.56
CA GLU A 32 -41.47 -19.90 4.68
C GLU A 32 -40.46 -21.02 4.38
N ALA A 33 -40.06 -21.21 3.12
CA ALA A 33 -39.13 -22.29 2.78
C ALA A 33 -37.68 -21.85 3.05
N SER A 34 -37.02 -22.58 3.94
CA SER A 34 -35.58 -22.43 4.15
C SER A 34 -34.82 -22.85 2.89
N VAL A 35 -34.06 -21.90 2.32
CA VAL A 35 -33.23 -22.15 1.13
C VAL A 35 -31.94 -22.87 1.53
N ASN A 36 -31.78 -24.13 1.12
CA ASN A 36 -30.50 -24.81 1.24
C ASN A 36 -29.48 -24.16 0.27
N PHE A 37 -28.43 -23.54 0.82
CA PHE A 37 -27.42 -22.80 0.06
C PHE A 37 -26.73 -23.65 -1.02
N ALA A 38 -26.44 -24.92 -0.73
CA ALA A 38 -25.74 -25.80 -1.66
C ALA A 38 -26.62 -26.11 -2.90
N GLU A 39 -27.88 -26.46 -2.66
CA GLU A 39 -28.87 -26.75 -3.70
C GLU A 39 -29.22 -25.49 -4.50
N PHE A 40 -29.33 -24.35 -3.82
CA PHE A 40 -29.58 -23.07 -4.46
C PHE A 40 -28.42 -22.62 -5.36
N SER A 41 -27.18 -22.84 -4.91
CA SER A 41 -25.99 -22.50 -5.71
C SER A 41 -25.88 -23.36 -6.97
N LYS A 42 -26.20 -24.65 -6.89
CA LYS A 42 -26.28 -25.54 -8.06
C LYS A 42 -27.34 -25.06 -9.07
N LYS A 43 -28.56 -24.80 -8.59
CA LYS A 43 -29.66 -24.26 -9.43
C LYS A 43 -29.32 -22.93 -10.10
N CYS A 44 -28.62 -22.04 -9.41
CA CYS A 44 -28.17 -20.78 -10.01
C CYS A 44 -27.11 -21.00 -11.10
N SER A 45 -26.17 -21.92 -10.90
CA SER A 45 -25.15 -22.23 -11.90
C SER A 45 -25.76 -22.84 -13.16
N GLU A 46 -26.69 -23.79 -12.99
CA GLU A 46 -27.43 -24.44 -14.08
C GLU A 46 -28.27 -23.46 -14.86
N ARG A 47 -28.88 -22.46 -14.21
CA ARG A 47 -29.65 -21.41 -14.88
C ARG A 47 -28.76 -20.37 -15.56
N TRP A 48 -27.62 -20.01 -14.96
CA TRP A 48 -26.70 -19.01 -15.51
C TRP A 48 -25.96 -19.46 -16.77
N LYS A 49 -25.55 -20.74 -16.85
CA LYS A 49 -24.81 -21.28 -18.01
C LYS A 49 -25.55 -21.08 -19.34
N PRO A 50 -26.81 -21.54 -19.52
CA PRO A 50 -27.57 -21.40 -20.76
C PRO A 50 -28.19 -20.01 -20.95
N MET A 51 -28.12 -19.09 -19.97
CA MET A 51 -28.70 -17.76 -20.14
C MET A 51 -28.08 -17.02 -21.32
N SER A 52 -28.93 -16.33 -22.06
CA SER A 52 -28.54 -15.57 -23.24
C SER A 52 -27.63 -14.39 -22.88
N PRO A 53 -26.76 -13.93 -23.81
CA PRO A 53 -25.96 -12.73 -23.60
C PRO A 53 -26.81 -11.50 -23.26
N LYS A 54 -28.04 -11.42 -23.77
CA LYS A 54 -28.98 -10.31 -23.51
C LYS A 54 -29.45 -10.30 -22.05
N GLU A 55 -29.73 -11.46 -21.47
CA GLU A 55 -30.12 -11.57 -20.06
C GLU A 55 -28.92 -11.36 -19.14
N LYS A 56 -27.75 -11.89 -19.51
CA LYS A 56 -26.48 -11.65 -18.82
C LYS A 56 -26.08 -10.17 -18.86
N GLY A 57 -26.35 -9.47 -19.97
CA GLY A 57 -26.05 -8.06 -20.14
C GLY A 57 -26.63 -7.16 -19.05
N LYS A 58 -27.88 -7.41 -18.62
CA LYS A 58 -28.48 -6.69 -17.48
C LYS A 58 -27.65 -6.83 -16.19
N PHE A 59 -27.13 -8.02 -15.92
CA PHE A 59 -26.31 -8.29 -14.74
C PHE A 59 -24.88 -7.78 -14.89
N GLU A 60 -24.34 -7.76 -16.11
CA GLU A 60 -23.06 -7.13 -16.43
C GLU A 60 -23.11 -5.62 -16.20
N ASP A 61 -24.20 -4.97 -16.61
CA ASP A 61 -24.37 -3.54 -16.37
C ASP A 61 -24.52 -3.22 -14.88
N MET A 62 -25.24 -4.05 -14.12
CA MET A 62 -25.26 -3.95 -12.65
C MET A 62 -23.87 -4.12 -12.03
N ALA A 63 -23.06 -5.06 -12.53
CA ALA A 63 -21.70 -5.26 -12.05
C ALA A 63 -20.78 -4.07 -12.40
N LYS A 64 -20.96 -3.45 -13.58
CA LYS A 64 -20.24 -2.21 -13.95
C LYS A 64 -20.62 -1.05 -13.02
N GLN A 65 -21.91 -0.89 -12.72
CA GLN A 65 -22.37 0.14 -11.77
C GLN A 65 -21.81 -0.10 -10.36
N ASP A 66 -21.77 -1.35 -9.91
CA ASP A 66 -21.20 -1.70 -8.60
C ASP A 66 -19.69 -1.47 -8.53
N LYS A 67 -18.99 -1.70 -9.64
CA LYS A 67 -17.58 -1.33 -9.76
C LYS A 67 -17.39 0.17 -9.52
N VAL A 68 -18.22 1.02 -10.14
CA VAL A 68 -18.17 2.48 -9.96
C VAL A 68 -18.54 2.88 -8.53
N ARG A 69 -19.58 2.27 -7.94
CA ARG A 69 -19.95 2.46 -6.52
C ARG A 69 -18.77 2.16 -5.61
N TYR A 70 -18.16 0.98 -5.75
CA TYR A 70 -17.03 0.57 -4.93
C TYR A 70 -15.83 1.49 -5.11
N GLU A 71 -15.53 1.92 -6.34
CA GLU A 71 -14.43 2.84 -6.61
C GLU A 71 -14.66 4.21 -5.97
N ARG A 72 -15.90 4.72 -6.01
CA ARG A 72 -16.29 5.96 -5.32
C ARG A 72 -16.21 5.83 -3.79
N GLU A 73 -16.76 4.77 -3.22
CA GLU A 73 -16.71 4.52 -1.79
C GLU A 73 -15.26 4.32 -1.31
N MET A 74 -14.45 3.59 -2.07
CA MET A 74 -13.03 3.41 -1.78
C MET A 74 -12.22 4.70 -1.88
N LYS A 75 -12.58 5.63 -2.76
CA LYS A 75 -11.93 6.95 -2.84
C LYS A 75 -12.19 7.77 -1.58
N ASN A 76 -13.38 7.65 -1.00
CA ASN A 76 -13.78 8.36 0.21
C ASN A 76 -13.44 7.60 1.51
N TYR A 77 -12.95 6.37 1.41
CA TYR A 77 -12.64 5.53 2.56
C TYR A 77 -11.23 5.82 3.09
N ILE A 78 -11.18 6.27 4.35
CA ILE A 78 -9.96 6.45 5.10
C ILE A 78 -9.81 5.25 6.06
N PRO A 79 -8.84 4.35 5.84
CA PRO A 79 -8.65 3.20 6.71
C PRO A 79 -8.22 3.66 8.11
N PRO A 80 -8.85 3.16 9.18
CA PRO A 80 -8.38 3.43 10.53
C PRO A 80 -7.01 2.79 10.74
N ASN A 81 -6.13 3.54 11.40
CA ASN A 81 -4.79 3.14 11.86
C ASN A 81 -3.72 3.03 10.77
N GLY A 82 -3.63 4.02 9.87
CA GLY A 82 -2.45 4.19 9.02
C GLY A 82 -2.12 3.00 8.11
N GLN A 83 -3.08 2.07 7.92
CA GLN A 83 -2.96 0.97 6.98
C GLN A 83 -3.09 1.53 5.56
N LYS A 84 -2.06 2.27 5.13
CA LYS A 84 -1.92 2.74 3.75
C LYS A 84 -2.04 1.51 2.85
N LYS A 85 -2.90 1.61 1.83
CA LYS A 85 -3.06 0.57 0.80
C LYS A 85 -1.66 0.16 0.34
N LYS A 86 -1.30 -1.13 0.45
CA LYS A 86 -0.02 -1.63 -0.04
C LYS A 86 0.08 -1.27 -1.52
N ARG A 87 0.85 -0.20 -1.83
CA ARG A 87 1.15 0.19 -3.20
C ARG A 87 1.91 -0.99 -3.81
N PHE A 88 1.41 -1.50 -4.92
CA PHE A 88 2.10 -2.50 -5.72
C PHE A 88 3.35 -1.81 -6.26
N LYS A 89 4.53 -2.27 -5.85
CA LYS A 89 5.79 -1.73 -6.39
C LYS A 89 6.00 -2.44 -7.72
N ASP A 90 6.12 -1.67 -8.79
CA ASP A 90 6.47 -2.22 -10.09
C ASP A 90 7.84 -2.92 -9.98
N PRO A 91 7.96 -4.20 -10.36
CA PRO A 91 9.23 -4.92 -10.34
C PRO A 91 10.32 -4.29 -11.22
N ASN A 92 9.93 -3.55 -12.26
CA ASN A 92 10.82 -2.92 -13.23
C ASN A 92 11.13 -1.45 -12.91
N ALA A 93 10.45 -0.85 -11.92
CA ALA A 93 10.79 0.50 -11.49
C ALA A 93 12.16 0.51 -10.79
N PRO A 94 13.02 1.51 -11.08
CA PRO A 94 14.22 1.76 -10.31
C PRO A 94 13.91 1.75 -8.80
N LYS A 95 14.80 1.14 -7.99
CA LYS A 95 14.64 1.12 -6.54
C LYS A 95 15.19 2.39 -5.93
N ARG A 96 14.48 2.96 -4.95
CA ARG A 96 14.94 4.15 -4.22
C ARG A 96 16.32 3.89 -3.59
N PRO A 97 17.25 4.85 -3.69
CA PRO A 97 18.58 4.70 -3.11
C PRO A 97 18.51 4.77 -1.57
N PRO A 98 19.47 4.14 -0.87
CA PRO A 98 19.58 4.27 0.58
C PRO A 98 19.98 5.70 0.97
N SER A 99 19.36 6.23 2.04
CA SER A 99 19.76 7.50 2.67
C SER A 99 21.14 7.39 3.34
N ALA A 100 21.78 8.53 3.62
CA ALA A 100 23.06 8.63 4.32
C ALA A 100 23.11 7.76 5.60
N PHE A 101 22.04 7.82 6.40
CA PHE A 101 21.90 6.99 7.60
C PHE A 101 21.91 5.49 7.30
N PHE A 102 21.25 5.05 6.22
CA PHE A 102 21.24 3.63 5.84
C PHE A 102 22.60 3.16 5.30
N ILE A 103 23.34 4.04 4.63
CA ILE A 103 24.71 3.76 4.18
C ILE A 103 25.62 3.61 5.42
N PHE A 104 25.53 4.53 6.38
CA PHE A 104 26.21 4.43 7.67
C PHE A 104 25.85 3.14 8.42
N CYS A 105 24.56 2.82 8.52
CA CYS A 105 24.10 1.59 9.15
C CYS A 105 24.69 0.35 8.48
N ALA A 106 24.83 0.32 7.15
CA ALA A 106 25.41 -0.83 6.46
C ALA A 106 26.87 -1.10 6.89
N ASP A 107 27.67 -0.03 7.03
CA ASP A 107 29.07 -0.11 7.41
C ASP A 107 29.25 -0.47 8.90
N PHE A 108 28.45 0.13 9.79
CA PHE A 108 28.60 -0.02 11.24
C PHE A 108 27.82 -1.20 11.82
N ARG A 109 26.81 -1.72 11.12
CA ARG A 109 26.07 -2.91 11.57
C ARG A 109 26.94 -4.14 11.68
N ALA A 110 27.93 -4.30 10.80
CA ALA A 110 28.90 -5.40 10.91
C ALA A 110 29.74 -5.27 12.18
N LYS A 111 30.21 -4.06 12.50
CA LYS A 111 31.00 -3.75 13.70
C LYS A 111 30.21 -4.01 14.99
N ILE A 112 28.98 -3.50 15.08
CA ILE A 112 28.14 -3.71 16.26
C ILE A 112 27.75 -5.18 16.42
N LYS A 113 27.53 -5.90 15.30
CA LYS A 113 27.25 -7.33 15.36
C LYS A 113 28.47 -8.14 15.83
N SER A 114 29.69 -7.73 15.49
CA SER A 114 30.91 -8.37 16.03
C SER A 114 31.15 -8.04 17.50
N GLU A 115 30.89 -6.81 17.93
CA GLU A 115 31.04 -6.40 19.34
C GLU A 115 29.95 -7.00 20.23
N HIS A 116 28.75 -7.18 19.68
CA HIS A 116 27.60 -7.73 20.39
C HIS A 116 26.91 -8.83 19.56
N PRO A 117 27.49 -10.04 19.49
CA PRO A 117 27.00 -11.14 18.65
C PRO A 117 25.64 -11.74 19.06
N GLY A 118 24.92 -11.14 20.01
CA GLY A 118 23.59 -11.56 20.47
C GLY A 118 22.49 -10.50 20.34
N LEU A 119 22.81 -9.29 19.88
CA LEU A 119 21.79 -8.24 19.72
C LEU A 119 20.83 -8.57 18.57
N SER A 120 19.54 -8.31 18.80
CA SER A 120 18.54 -8.37 17.75
C SER A 120 18.81 -7.29 16.70
N ILE A 121 18.43 -7.57 15.46
CA ILE A 121 18.49 -6.61 14.35
C ILE A 121 17.86 -5.26 14.73
N GLY A 122 16.75 -5.29 15.47
CA GLY A 122 16.06 -4.09 15.93
C GLY A 122 16.88 -3.28 16.93
N ASP A 123 17.55 -3.94 17.87
CA ASP A 123 18.34 -3.27 18.91
C ASP A 123 19.66 -2.75 18.36
N THR A 124 20.28 -3.48 17.42
CA THR A 124 21.42 -2.96 16.63
C THR A 124 21.03 -1.68 15.88
N ALA A 125 19.84 -1.63 15.27
CA ALA A 125 19.38 -0.45 14.54
C ALA A 125 19.15 0.76 15.46
N LYS A 126 18.59 0.55 16.65
CA LYS A 126 18.43 1.62 17.66
C LYS A 126 19.78 2.20 18.08
N LYS A 127 20.77 1.33 18.36
CA LYS A 127 22.12 1.75 18.74
C LYS A 127 22.80 2.55 17.63
N LEU A 128 22.62 2.14 16.37
CA LEU A 128 23.10 2.90 15.20
C LEU A 128 22.42 4.25 15.05
N GLY A 129 21.12 4.35 15.34
CA GLY A 129 20.39 5.62 15.34
C GLY A 129 20.96 6.63 16.33
N VAL A 130 21.22 6.18 17.57
CA VAL A 130 21.86 7.02 18.60
C VAL A 130 23.26 7.45 18.16
N MET A 131 24.08 6.51 17.68
CA MET A 131 25.43 6.83 17.17
C MET A 131 25.38 7.84 16.02
N TRP A 132 24.45 7.68 15.08
CA TRP A 132 24.30 8.63 13.98
C TRP A 132 23.93 10.01 14.49
N ASN A 133 22.96 10.14 15.40
CA ASN A 133 22.58 11.45 15.93
C ASN A 133 23.74 12.11 16.67
N SER A 134 24.50 11.35 17.47
CA SER A 134 25.69 11.85 18.18
C SER A 134 26.94 12.04 17.31
N SER A 135 26.99 11.53 16.07
CA SER A 135 28.12 11.73 15.17
C SER A 135 28.18 13.17 14.66
N ALA A 136 29.39 13.73 14.56
CA ALA A 136 29.61 15.07 14.05
C ALA A 136 29.21 15.19 12.57
N ALA A 137 28.80 16.39 12.14
CA ALA A 137 28.48 16.67 10.75
C ALA A 137 29.62 16.28 9.79
N GLU A 138 30.88 16.43 10.21
CA GLU A 138 32.05 16.02 9.41
C GLU A 138 32.10 14.51 9.13
N GLU A 139 31.67 13.68 10.07
CA GLU A 139 31.60 12.22 9.88
C GLU A 139 30.39 11.82 9.01
N LYS A 140 29.31 12.61 9.05
CA LYS A 140 28.09 12.43 8.24
C LYS A 140 28.26 12.89 6.79
N LYS A 141 29.00 13.97 6.55
CA LYS A 141 29.29 14.54 5.22
C LYS A 141 29.69 13.53 4.13
N PRO A 142 30.62 12.57 4.35
CA PRO A 142 30.93 11.58 3.32
C PRO A 142 29.76 10.65 3.01
N TYR A 143 28.89 10.35 3.99
CA TYR A 143 27.70 9.52 3.79
C TYR A 143 26.60 10.29 3.07
N GLU A 144 26.42 11.57 3.38
CA GLU A 144 25.50 12.47 2.68
C GLU A 144 25.90 12.66 1.22
N LYS A 145 27.19 12.90 0.94
CA LYS A 145 27.70 12.98 -0.44
C LYS A 145 27.47 11.69 -1.23
N LYS A 146 27.70 10.53 -0.60
CA LYS A 146 27.41 9.22 -1.21
C LYS A 146 25.90 9.05 -1.48
N ALA A 147 25.05 9.44 -0.53
CA ALA A 147 23.60 9.38 -0.69
C ALA A 147 23.11 10.32 -1.80
N ALA A 148 23.62 11.55 -1.87
CA ALA A 148 23.32 12.52 -2.90
C ALA A 148 23.71 12.01 -4.30
N THR A 149 24.90 11.42 -4.44
CA THR A 149 25.33 10.82 -5.72
C THR A 149 24.42 9.67 -6.15
N LEU A 150 23.99 8.83 -5.20
CA LEU A 150 23.04 7.75 -5.48
C LEU A 150 21.63 8.28 -5.81
N LYS A 151 21.21 9.37 -5.18
CA LYS A 151 19.96 10.09 -5.48
C LYS A 151 19.97 10.62 -6.91
N GLU A 152 21.01 11.35 -7.31
CA GLU A 152 21.14 11.84 -8.68
C GLU A 152 21.13 10.72 -9.74
N LYS A 153 21.77 9.58 -9.44
CA LYS A 153 21.73 8.43 -10.34
C LYS A 153 20.31 7.85 -10.44
N TYR A 154 19.63 7.70 -9.31
CA TYR A 154 18.25 7.25 -9.29
C TYR A 154 17.32 8.22 -10.04
N ASP A 155 17.52 9.52 -9.90
CA ASP A 155 16.70 10.54 -10.56
C ASP A 155 16.86 10.48 -12.09
N LYS A 156 18.09 10.20 -12.57
CA LYS A 156 18.34 9.92 -14.00
C LYS A 156 17.71 8.61 -14.47
N ASP A 157 17.81 7.55 -13.66
CA ASP A 157 17.26 6.23 -13.98
C ASP A 157 15.72 6.26 -13.99
N ILE A 158 15.08 6.96 -13.05
CA ILE A 158 13.62 7.12 -12.98
C ILE A 158 13.12 8.04 -14.08
N ALA A 159 13.84 9.11 -14.43
CA ALA A 159 13.52 9.95 -15.58
C ALA A 159 13.54 9.11 -16.87
N SER A 160 14.60 8.32 -17.08
CA SER A 160 14.73 7.41 -18.23
C SER A 160 13.64 6.33 -18.23
N TYR A 161 13.28 5.79 -17.07
CA TYR A 161 12.19 4.82 -16.94
C TYR A 161 10.83 5.45 -17.26
N ARG A 162 10.59 6.70 -16.81
CA ARG A 162 9.37 7.46 -17.13
C ARG A 162 9.27 7.76 -18.63
N THR A 163 10.38 8.07 -19.31
CA THR A 163 10.39 8.37 -20.76
C THR A 163 10.33 7.11 -21.63
N ASN A 164 11.00 6.02 -21.23
CA ASN A 164 11.15 4.83 -22.07
C ASN A 164 10.20 3.68 -21.70
N GLY A 165 9.57 3.74 -20.52
CA GLY A 165 8.82 2.64 -19.90
C GLY A 165 7.30 2.78 -19.92
N ARG A 166 6.72 3.58 -20.83
CA ARG A 166 5.26 3.59 -21.02
C ARG A 166 4.82 2.39 -21.88
N VAL A 167 4.99 1.19 -21.32
CA VAL A 167 4.21 0.01 -21.68
C VAL A 167 3.23 -0.27 -20.54
N ASP A 168 2.03 0.28 -20.72
CA ASP A 168 0.77 -0.19 -20.15
C ASP A 168 0.66 -0.39 -18.64
N THR A 169 0.66 0.69 -17.86
CA THR A 169 -0.19 0.74 -16.65
C THR A 169 -0.68 2.16 -16.35
N ALA A 170 -1.47 2.71 -17.27
CA ALA A 170 -2.21 3.94 -17.05
C ALA A 170 -3.33 3.72 -16.01
N SER A 171 -3.04 3.90 -14.72
CA SER A 171 -3.94 4.45 -13.68
C SER A 171 -3.41 4.16 -12.27
N SER A 172 -2.40 4.89 -11.80
CA SER A 172 -2.23 5.17 -10.35
C SER A 172 -1.06 6.11 -9.96
N ALA A 173 -0.28 6.65 -10.90
CA ALA A 173 0.99 7.31 -10.57
C ALA A 173 0.96 8.86 -10.61
N ALA A 174 -0.16 9.48 -10.23
CA ALA A 174 -0.24 10.95 -10.08
C ALA A 174 -0.21 11.39 -8.60
N ALA A 175 0.53 10.67 -7.74
CA ALA A 175 0.64 10.99 -6.30
C ALA A 175 1.95 10.42 -5.72
N ASP A 176 3.09 10.75 -6.34
CA ASP A 176 4.42 10.33 -5.85
C ASP A 176 5.43 11.50 -5.83
N ASP A 177 4.95 12.73 -5.76
CA ASP A 177 5.82 13.91 -5.80
C ASP A 177 5.08 15.09 -5.17
N ASP A 178 4.99 15.09 -3.84
CA ASP A 178 4.79 16.29 -2.99
C ASP A 178 5.00 15.84 -1.54
N ASP A 179 6.26 15.80 -1.13
CA ASP A 179 6.70 15.86 0.27
C ASP A 179 8.17 16.30 0.23
N GLU A 180 8.39 17.42 -0.48
CA GLU A 180 9.47 18.37 -0.16
C GLU A 180 8.95 19.16 1.04
N GLU A 181 9.17 18.67 2.25
CA GLU A 181 9.29 19.55 3.41
C GLU A 181 10.58 19.15 4.11
N GLU A 182 11.59 19.95 3.80
CA GLU A 182 12.86 20.08 4.49
C GLU A 182 12.55 20.78 5.82
N ASP A 183 12.21 20.00 6.84
CA ASP A 183 12.09 20.51 8.22
C ASP A 183 13.47 20.44 8.87
N ASP A 184 14.29 21.41 8.50
CA ASP A 184 15.56 21.79 9.14
C ASP A 184 15.23 22.69 10.34
N GLU A 185 14.52 22.15 11.33
CA GLU A 185 14.40 22.78 12.64
C GLU A 185 15.65 22.38 13.46
N GLU A 186 16.70 23.18 13.27
CA GLU A 186 17.78 23.39 14.23
C GLU A 186 17.14 23.92 15.54
N GLU A 187 16.70 23.02 16.43
CA GLU A 187 16.48 23.38 17.83
C GLU A 187 17.84 23.46 18.52
N ASP A 188 18.40 24.67 18.44
CA ASP A 188 19.46 25.21 19.30
C ASP A 188 18.86 25.37 20.71
N ASP A 189 18.81 24.28 21.49
CA ASP A 189 18.57 24.34 22.94
C ASP A 189 19.96 24.47 23.60
N ASP A 190 20.44 25.72 23.58
CA ASP A 190 21.61 26.20 24.31
C ASP A 190 21.31 26.06 25.82
N ASP A 191 22.04 25.18 26.48
CA ASP A 191 22.09 25.03 27.93
C ASP A 191 22.33 26.40 28.61
N GLU A 192 21.37 26.89 29.41
CA GLU A 192 21.68 27.72 30.58
C GLU A 192 21.36 26.94 31.85
N ASP A 193 22.39 26.26 32.36
CA ASP A 193 22.62 26.03 33.78
C ASP A 193 22.45 27.36 34.54
N ASP A 194 21.57 27.40 35.54
CA ASP A 194 21.81 28.24 36.72
C ASP A 194 21.46 27.43 37.99
N ASP A 195 22.51 27.18 38.75
CA ASP A 195 22.53 26.67 40.12
C ASP A 195 21.60 27.50 41.03
N GLU A 196 20.70 26.85 41.79
CA GLU A 196 20.64 26.87 43.28
C GLU A 196 19.55 25.92 43.83
#